data_AF-A0A2I0T590-F1
#
_entry.id   AF-A0A2I0T590-F1
#
_cell.length_a   1.000
_cell.length_b   1.000
_cell.length_c   1.000
_cell.angle_alpha   90.00
_cell.angle_beta   90.00
_cell.angle_gamma   90.00
#
_symmetry.space_group_name_H-M   'P 1'
#
loop_
_entity.id
_entity.type
_entity.pdbx_description
1 polymer ?
#
loop_
_entity_poly.entity_id
_entity_poly.type
_entity_poly.pdbx_seq_one_letter_code
_entity_poly.pdbx_strand_id
1 'polypeptide(L)' 'MAMLSHQRFNTLTARIQHNLLGRKILAAIIMRKGNTGLGAVVSIGTGNRCVKGEELSLKGETVNDCHAEIISRRGFVR' A
#
# COMPACT_ATOMS: atom_id res chain seq x y z
N MET A 1 -3.72 15.04 -3.60
CA MET A 1 -3.04 13.86 -3.01
C MET A 1 -3.88 12.60 -3.10
N ALA A 2 -5.10 12.56 -2.53
CA ALA A 2 -5.99 11.39 -2.61
C ALA A 2 -6.31 10.94 -4.05
N MET A 3 -6.58 11.87 -4.96
CA MET A 3 -6.76 11.57 -6.39
C MET A 3 -5.53 10.86 -6.98
N LEU A 4 -4.33 11.35 -6.66
CA LEU A 4 -3.07 10.82 -7.20
C LEU A 4 -2.83 9.37 -6.74
N SER A 5 -3.11 9.07 -5.47
CA SER A 5 -3.01 7.70 -4.95
C SER A 5 -4.02 6.76 -5.60
N HIS A 6 -5.28 7.19 -5.78
CA HIS A 6 -6.30 6.39 -6.44
C HIS A 6 -5.99 6.14 -7.93
N GLN A 7 -5.56 7.18 -8.66
CA GLN A 7 -5.14 7.04 -10.05
C GLN A 7 -4.00 6.05 -10.18
N ARG A 8 -2.95 6.19 -9.36
CA ARG A 8 -1.81 5.27 -9.39
C ARG A 8 -2.21 3.84 -9.04
N PHE A 9 -3.06 3.66 -8.03
CA PHE A 9 -3.61 2.36 -7.66
C PHE A 9 -4.35 1.73 -8.86
N ASN A 10 -5.33 2.44 -9.43
CA ASN A 10 -6.10 1.94 -10.57
C ASN A 10 -5.22 1.58 -11.77
N THR A 11 -4.21 2.39 -12.09
CA THR A 11 -3.25 2.09 -13.16
C THR A 11 -2.46 0.81 -12.89
N LEU A 12 -2.03 0.57 -11.64
CA LEU A 12 -1.29 -0.64 -11.28
C LEU A 12 -2.19 -1.87 -11.29
N THR A 13 -3.42 -1.74 -10.80
CA THR A 13 -4.35 -2.87 -10.66
C THR A 13 -5.07 -3.21 -11.95
N ALA A 14 -5.11 -2.31 -12.94
CA ALA A 14 -5.68 -2.60 -14.26
C ALA A 14 -5.01 -3.79 -14.97
N ARG A 15 -3.79 -4.14 -14.57
CA ARG A 15 -3.03 -5.29 -15.11
C ARG A 15 -3.19 -6.58 -14.29
N ILE A 16 -3.88 -6.52 -13.16
CA ILE A 16 -4.05 -7.66 -12.25
C ILE A 16 -5.39 -8.31 -12.54
N GLN A 17 -5.38 -9.56 -13.05
CA GLN A 17 -6.59 -10.32 -13.36
C GLN A 17 -7.41 -10.67 -12.11
N HIS A 18 -6.78 -10.74 -10.94
CA HIS A 18 -7.48 -10.98 -9.68
C HIS A 18 -8.24 -9.76 -9.21
N ASN A 19 -9.51 -9.99 -8.91
CA ASN A 19 -10.40 -8.95 -8.48
C ASN A 19 -10.01 -8.46 -7.08
N LEU A 20 -9.40 -7.27 -7.01
CA LEU A 20 -9.16 -6.57 -5.74
C LEU A 20 -10.45 -5.94 -5.18
N LEU A 21 -11.60 -6.17 -5.83
CA LEU A 21 -12.91 -5.70 -5.37
C LEU A 21 -13.20 -6.20 -3.95
N GLY A 22 -13.18 -5.26 -3.02
CA GLY A 22 -13.48 -5.40 -1.61
C GLY A 22 -13.25 -4.06 -0.91
N ARG A 23 -13.80 -3.87 0.29
CA ARG A 23 -13.59 -2.68 1.14
C ARG A 23 -12.15 -2.63 1.67
N LYS A 24 -11.17 -2.51 0.79
CA LYS A 24 -9.77 -2.41 1.17
C LYS A 24 -9.41 -0.94 1.35
N ILE A 25 -8.85 -0.64 2.51
CA ILE A 25 -8.27 0.66 2.77
C ILE A 25 -7.07 0.84 1.86
N LEU A 26 -6.89 2.05 1.31
CA LEU A 26 -5.77 2.45 0.47
C LEU A 26 -4.94 3.48 1.24
N ALA A 27 -3.63 3.29 1.28
CA ALA A 27 -2.68 4.29 1.76
C ALA A 27 -1.55 4.46 0.74
N ALA A 28 -0.97 5.65 0.69
CA ALA A 28 0.11 5.96 -0.21
C ALA A 28 1.07 6.97 0.41
N ILE A 29 2.36 6.82 0.12
CA ILE A 29 3.38 7.83 0.41
C ILE A 29 3.66 8.57 -0.89
N ILE A 30 3.58 9.89 -0.83
CA ILE A 30 3.78 10.77 -1.98
C ILE A 30 4.96 11.69 -1.68
N MET A 31 5.99 11.59 -2.51
CA MET A 31 7.18 12.42 -2.43
C MET A 31 6.98 13.68 -3.28
N ARG A 32 7.23 14.85 -2.69
CA ARG A 32 7.27 16.13 -3.42
C ARG A 32 8.72 16.58 -3.53
N LYS A 33 9.11 17.08 -4.71
CA LYS A 33 10.40 17.75 -4.93
C LYS A 33 10.12 19.25 -5.01
N GLY A 34 10.51 19.99 -3.98
CA GLY A 34 10.21 21.42 -3.86
C GLY A 34 8.72 21.73 -3.67
N ASN A 35 8.34 22.98 -3.93
CA ASN A 35 6.99 23.48 -3.62
C ASN A 35 6.00 23.39 -4.80
N THR A 36 6.46 23.05 -6.00
CA THR A 36 5.62 23.01 -7.21
C THR A 36 5.14 21.58 -7.53
N GLY A 37 3.89 21.45 -7.97
CA GLY A 37 3.31 20.18 -8.43
C GLY A 37 2.75 19.27 -7.34
N LEU A 38 2.08 18.20 -7.78
CA LEU A 38 1.35 17.24 -6.92
C LEU A 38 2.26 16.19 -6.26
N GLY A 39 3.52 16.06 -6.70
CA GLY A 39 4.44 15.01 -6.26
C GLY A 39 4.28 13.69 -7.02
N ALA A 40 5.03 12.69 -6.60
CA ALA A 40 5.03 11.34 -7.16
C ALA A 40 4.69 10.32 -6.07
N VAL A 41 3.81 9.37 -6.38
CA VAL A 41 3.51 8.24 -5.48
C VAL A 41 4.71 7.31 -5.49
N VAL A 42 5.39 7.18 -4.35
CA VAL A 42 6.60 6.36 -4.19
C VAL A 42 6.32 5.02 -3.53
N SER A 43 5.22 4.90 -2.78
CA SER A 43 4.77 3.63 -2.22
C SER A 43 3.25 3.62 -2.07
N ILE A 44 2.66 2.43 -2.20
CA ILE A 44 1.23 2.17 -2.01
C ILE A 44 1.08 0.93 -1.14
N GLY A 45 0.09 0.94 -0.26
CA GLY A 45 -0.39 -0.25 0.44
C GLY A 45 -1.90 -0.34 0.39
N THR A 46 -2.43 -1.58 0.39
CA THR A 46 -3.84 -1.84 0.66
C THR A 46 -3.98 -2.92 1.72
N GLY A 47 -5.05 -2.85 2.49
CA GLY A 47 -5.37 -3.87 3.50
C GLY A 47 -5.96 -3.27 4.77
N ASN A 48 -6.61 -4.13 5.55
CA ASN A 48 -7.36 -3.74 6.75
C ASN A 48 -7.38 -4.86 7.81
N ARG A 49 -6.37 -5.74 7.77
CA ARG A 49 -6.26 -6.90 8.66
C ARG A 49 -4.80 -7.13 9.02
N CYS A 50 -4.60 -7.76 10.17
CA CYS A 50 -3.34 -8.30 10.64
C CYS A 50 -3.34 -9.83 10.52
N VAL A 51 -2.16 -10.42 10.63
CA VAL A 51 -2.00 -11.87 10.65
C VAL A 51 -2.62 -12.47 11.91
N LYS A 52 -3.07 -13.72 11.84
CA LYS A 52 -3.54 -14.45 13.03
C LYS A 52 -2.34 -14.99 13.82
N GLY A 53 -2.56 -15.30 15.09
CA GLY A 53 -1.51 -15.79 15.98
C GLY A 53 -0.86 -17.09 15.49
N GLU A 54 -1.65 -17.98 14.89
CA GLU A 54 -1.18 -19.29 14.40
C GLU A 54 -0.26 -19.17 13.18
N GLU A 55 -0.31 -18.02 12.49
CA GLU A 55 0.43 -17.74 11.26
C GLU A 55 1.70 -16.90 11.53
N LEU A 56 1.99 -16.58 12.79
CA LEU A 56 3.19 -15.85 13.18
C LEU A 56 4.44 -16.69 12.89
N SER A 57 5.43 -16.08 12.25
CA SER A 57 6.72 -16.72 11.95
C SER A 57 7.81 -16.24 12.89
N LEU A 58 8.53 -17.19 13.50
CA LEU A 58 9.76 -16.93 14.28
C LEU A 58 10.97 -16.60 13.39
N LYS A 59 10.88 -16.86 12.08
CA LYS A 59 11.96 -16.62 11.10
C LYS A 59 11.80 -15.31 10.34
N GLY A 60 10.73 -14.56 10.59
CA GLY A 60 10.44 -13.30 9.89
C GLY A 60 9.84 -13.48 8.50
N GLU A 61 9.25 -14.64 8.21
CA GLU A 61 8.65 -14.95 6.90
C GLU A 61 7.22 -14.39 6.75
N THR A 62 6.59 -14.00 7.87
CA THR A 62 5.22 -13.46 7.90
C THR A 62 5.23 -11.95 8.12
N VAL A 63 4.33 -11.23 7.44
CA VAL A 63 4.03 -9.83 7.75
C VAL A 63 2.92 -9.76 8.78
N ASN A 64 3.24 -9.29 9.99
CA ASN A 64 2.29 -9.31 11.10
C ASN A 64 1.13 -8.33 10.92
N ASP A 65 1.39 -7.18 10.32
CA ASP A 65 0.40 -6.12 10.13
C ASP A 65 0.33 -5.72 8.65
N CYS A 66 -0.85 -5.97 8.06
CA CYS A 66 -1.15 -5.70 6.67
C CYS A 66 -2.17 -4.55 6.51
N HIS A 67 -2.33 -3.68 7.51
CA HIS A 67 -3.02 -2.42 7.31
C HIS A 67 -2.32 -1.60 6.22
N ALA A 68 -3.13 -0.86 5.44
CA ALA A 68 -2.68 -0.19 4.24
C ALA A 68 -1.48 0.76 4.49
N GLU A 69 -1.54 1.53 5.57
CA GLU A 69 -0.50 2.46 6.00
C GLU A 69 0.80 1.75 6.39
N ILE A 70 0.70 0.58 7.00
CA ILE A 70 1.86 -0.23 7.39
C ILE A 70 2.54 -0.82 6.16
N ILE A 71 1.78 -1.37 5.23
CA ILE A 71 2.31 -1.87 3.95
C ILE A 71 2.92 -0.75 3.13
N SER A 72 2.25 0.40 3.04
CA SER A 72 2.76 1.58 2.35
C SER A 72 4.11 2.02 2.92
N ARG A 73 4.24 2.08 4.26
CA ARG A 73 5.53 2.39 4.92
C ARG A 73 6.61 1.34 4.64
N ARG A 74 6.30 0.04 4.76
CA ARG A 74 7.26 -1.05 4.49
C ARG A 74 7.76 -1.03 3.05
N GLY A 75 6.88 -0.74 2.09
CA GLY A 75 7.24 -0.57 0.68
C GLY A 75 8.16 0.63 0.44
N PHE A 76 7.99 1.72 1.19
CA PHE A 76 8.82 2.92 1.06
C PHE A 76 10.26 2.75 1.56
N VAL A 77 10.51 1.79 2.46
CA VAL A 77 11.87 1.48 2.95
C VAL A 77 12.70 0.71 1.91
N ARG A 78 12.10 0.30 0.78
CA ARG A 78 12.76 -0.42 -0.32
C ARG A 78 13.03 0.51 -1.48
#